data_AF-A0A9Q0GKX5-F1
#
_entry.id   AF-A0A9Q0GKX5-F1
#
_cell.length_a   1.000
_cell.length_b   1.000
_cell.length_c   1.000
_cell.angle_alpha   90.00
_cell.angle_beta   90.00
_cell.angle_gamma   90.00
#
_symmetry.space_group_name_H-M   'P 1'
#
loop_
_entity.id
_entity.type
_entity.pdbx_description
1 polymer ?
#
loop_
_entity_poly.entity_id
_entity_poly.type
_entity_poly.pdbx_seq_one_letter_code
_entity_poly.pdbx_strand_id
1 'polypeptide(L)'
;MTHDVGGPGTFGIFRREFGKNAKVWDREKIVIIPDHYIFTSDERANRNVDILRDFCMEQNIKYFYDIKDLGNFKANPEYKGVCHVALAQEGHCRPGEVLLGTDSHRCTAGAFGQFATGIGNTDAGFVMGAGKILLKVSKCVQGAA
;
A
#
# COMPACT_ATOMS: atom_id res chain seq x y z
N MET A 1 -2.30 -1.55 2.55
CA MET A 1 -1.06 -1.01 1.93
C MET A 1 -1.38 -0.54 0.53
N THR A 2 -0.74 0.53 0.07
CA THR A 2 -0.81 0.98 -1.33
C THR A 2 0.57 1.40 -1.83
N HIS A 3 0.69 1.66 -3.12
CA HIS A 3 1.92 2.02 -3.82
C HIS A 3 1.64 3.13 -4.83
N ASP A 4 2.65 3.57 -5.55
CA ASP A 4 2.64 4.68 -6.50
C ASP A 4 1.65 4.55 -7.68
N VAL A 5 1.14 3.36 -7.98
CA VAL A 5 0.06 3.21 -8.99
C VAL A 5 -1.32 3.38 -8.36
N GLY A 6 -1.62 2.67 -7.27
CA GLY A 6 -2.95 2.67 -6.64
C GLY A 6 -3.20 3.81 -5.65
N GLY A 7 -2.14 4.35 -5.06
CA GLY A 7 -2.18 5.33 -3.98
C GLY A 7 -2.92 6.60 -4.36
N PRO A 8 -2.56 7.28 -5.46
CA PRO A 8 -3.21 8.54 -5.85
C PRO A 8 -4.73 8.42 -6.00
N GLY A 9 -5.21 7.35 -6.66
CA GLY A 9 -6.63 7.08 -6.81
C GLY A 9 -7.31 6.80 -5.47
N THR A 10 -6.66 6.03 -4.61
CA THR A 10 -7.13 5.72 -3.25
C THR A 10 -7.27 6.97 -2.39
N PHE A 11 -6.26 7.85 -2.40
CA PHE A 11 -6.29 9.10 -1.62
C PHE A 11 -7.37 10.06 -2.12
N GLY A 12 -7.55 10.15 -3.44
CA GLY A 12 -8.62 10.95 -4.04
C GLY A 12 -10.01 10.51 -3.58
N ILE A 13 -10.26 9.20 -3.56
CA ILE A 13 -11.53 8.63 -3.09
C ILE A 13 -11.69 8.85 -1.59
N PHE A 14 -10.66 8.56 -0.78
CA PHE A 14 -10.68 8.82 0.66
C PHE A 14 -11.08 10.27 0.97
N ARG A 15 -10.45 11.26 0.32
CA ARG A 15 -10.78 12.68 0.52
C ARG A 15 -12.19 13.04 0.04
N ARG A 16 -12.66 12.42 -1.04
CA ARG A 16 -14.00 12.66 -1.59
C ARG A 16 -15.10 12.14 -0.66
N GLU A 17 -14.93 10.93 -0.13
CA GLU A 17 -15.96 10.26 0.68
C GLU A 17 -15.92 10.65 2.17
N PHE A 18 -14.73 10.88 2.74
CA PHE A 18 -14.56 11.20 4.17
C PHE A 18 -14.29 12.69 4.44
N GLY A 19 -13.99 13.47 3.40
CA GLY A 19 -13.72 14.90 3.47
C GLY A 19 -12.23 15.25 3.41
N LYS A 20 -11.93 16.47 2.97
CA LYS A 20 -10.55 16.93 2.71
C LYS A 20 -9.64 16.93 3.95
N ASN A 21 -10.22 17.18 5.13
CA ASN A 21 -9.51 17.24 6.41
C ASN A 21 -9.62 15.94 7.21
N ALA A 22 -10.17 14.87 6.61
CA ALA A 22 -10.29 13.59 7.28
C ALA A 22 -8.92 13.04 7.66
N LYS A 23 -8.88 12.34 8.79
CA LYS A 23 -7.74 11.54 9.20
C LYS A 23 -8.00 10.08 8.90
N VAL A 24 -6.96 9.40 8.44
CA VAL A 24 -6.99 7.95 8.31
C VAL A 24 -7.33 7.31 9.65
N TRP A 25 -8.03 6.18 9.61
CA TRP A 25 -8.55 5.53 10.81
C TRP A 25 -7.43 5.13 11.80
N ASP A 26 -6.28 4.71 11.28
CA ASP A 26 -5.07 4.39 12.05
C ASP A 26 -3.82 4.57 11.17
N ARG A 27 -3.00 5.56 11.52
CA ARG A 27 -1.75 5.92 10.80
C ARG A 27 -0.65 4.86 10.92
N GLU A 28 -0.77 3.91 11.84
CA GLU A 28 0.14 2.78 12.03
C GLU A 28 -0.37 1.50 11.34
N LYS A 29 -1.58 1.49 10.78
CA LYS A 29 -2.12 0.35 10.01
C LYS A 29 -2.07 0.58 8.50
N ILE A 30 -1.52 1.71 8.08
CA ILE A 30 -1.33 2.06 6.67
C ILE A 30 0.16 1.98 6.34
N VAL A 31 0.46 1.21 5.31
CA VAL A 31 1.81 1.03 4.75
C VAL A 31 1.79 1.57 3.32
N ILE A 32 2.76 2.42 2.99
CA ILE A 32 2.91 3.01 1.66
C ILE A 32 4.34 2.76 1.17
N ILE A 33 4.47 2.12 0.01
CA ILE A 33 5.75 1.74 -0.59
C ILE A 33 5.71 2.13 -2.07
N PRO A 34 6.46 3.15 -2.52
CA PRO A 34 6.66 3.42 -3.94
C PRO A 34 7.66 2.41 -4.54
N ASP A 35 7.26 1.66 -5.56
CA ASP A 35 8.10 0.62 -6.18
C ASP A 35 7.91 0.43 -7.69
N HIS A 36 6.82 0.94 -8.30
CA HIS A 36 6.54 0.71 -9.73
C HIS A 36 7.12 1.78 -10.66
N TYR A 37 7.09 3.02 -10.21
CA TYR A 37 7.46 4.22 -10.97
C TYR A 37 8.71 4.90 -10.45
N ILE A 38 9.26 4.41 -9.35
CA ILE A 38 10.58 4.81 -8.91
C ILE A 38 11.61 4.56 -10.03
N PHE A 39 12.59 5.45 -10.14
CA PHE A 39 13.65 5.41 -11.15
C PHE A 39 13.22 5.65 -12.61
N THR A 40 11.98 6.05 -12.86
CA THR A 40 11.56 6.52 -14.18
C THR A 40 11.93 7.98 -14.43
N SER A 41 12.15 8.33 -15.70
CA SER A 41 12.27 9.73 -16.15
C SER A 41 10.92 10.36 -16.52
N ASP A 42 9.80 9.61 -16.46
CA ASP A 42 8.47 10.13 -16.79
C ASP A 42 7.93 11.02 -15.65
N GLU A 43 7.75 12.31 -15.94
CA GLU A 43 7.20 13.30 -15.01
C GLU A 43 5.81 12.92 -14.46
N ARG A 44 4.97 12.25 -15.26
CA ARG A 44 3.64 11.83 -14.80
C ARG A 44 3.73 10.74 -13.76
N ALA A 45 4.69 9.84 -13.91
CA ALA A 45 4.94 8.75 -12.99
C ALA A 45 5.60 9.26 -11.70
N ASN A 46 6.54 10.22 -11.81
CA ASN A 46 7.14 10.91 -10.66
C ASN A 46 6.12 11.69 -9.83
N ARG A 47 5.15 12.34 -10.48
CA ARG A 47 4.04 13.03 -9.79
C ARG A 47 3.28 12.11 -8.83
N ASN A 48 3.12 10.83 -9.16
CA ASN A 48 2.43 9.91 -8.25
C ASN A 48 3.22 9.70 -6.95
N VAL A 49 4.54 9.60 -7.04
CA VAL A 49 5.41 9.47 -5.85
C VAL A 49 5.31 10.73 -4.98
N ASP A 50 5.24 11.91 -5.58
CA ASP A 50 5.03 13.16 -4.85
C ASP A 50 3.67 13.20 -4.14
N ILE A 51 2.61 12.74 -4.80
CA ILE A 51 1.28 12.59 -4.17
C ILE A 51 1.33 11.65 -2.95
N LEU A 52 2.12 10.57 -3.02
CA LEU A 52 2.34 9.67 -1.89
C LEU A 52 3.04 10.39 -0.73
N ARG A 53 4.11 11.14 -1.02
CA ARG A 53 4.86 11.92 -0.02
C ARG A 53 3.94 12.92 0.68
N ASP A 54 3.22 13.72 -0.09
CA ASP A 54 2.30 14.73 0.43
C ASP A 54 1.25 14.11 1.36
N PHE A 55 0.63 13.00 0.93
CA PHE A 55 -0.34 12.29 1.75
C PHE A 55 0.28 11.72 3.04
N CYS A 56 1.47 11.11 2.95
CA CYS A 56 2.16 10.54 4.11
C CYS A 56 2.52 11.59 5.14
N MET A 57 3.01 12.75 4.69
CA MET A 57 3.33 13.90 5.56
C MET A 57 2.07 14.46 6.22
N GLU A 58 1.00 14.70 5.46
CA GLU A 58 -0.25 15.26 5.96
C GLU A 58 -0.95 14.35 7.00
N GLN A 59 -0.92 13.05 6.76
CA GLN A 59 -1.59 12.05 7.59
C GLN A 59 -0.66 11.48 8.68
N ASN A 60 0.62 11.89 8.70
CA ASN A 60 1.65 11.41 9.61
C ASN A 60 1.76 9.87 9.62
N ILE A 61 1.79 9.28 8.42
CA ILE A 61 1.84 7.83 8.22
C ILE A 61 3.19 7.30 8.72
N LYS A 62 3.13 6.34 9.65
CA LYS A 62 4.33 5.77 10.28
C LYS A 62 5.16 4.93 9.32
N TYR A 63 4.50 4.11 8.51
CA TYR A 63 5.13 3.12 7.63
C TYR A 63 5.14 3.61 6.18
N PHE A 64 5.90 4.68 5.95
CA PHE A 64 6.18 5.19 4.61
C PHE A 64 7.64 4.89 4.23
N TYR A 65 7.81 4.02 3.24
CA TYR A 65 9.12 3.50 2.82
C TYR A 65 9.59 4.17 1.53
N ASP A 66 9.79 5.49 1.60
CA ASP A 66 10.19 6.31 0.46
C ASP A 66 11.67 6.16 0.09
N ILE A 67 11.97 6.46 -1.16
CA ILE A 67 13.33 6.63 -1.66
C ILE A 67 13.68 8.11 -1.60
N LYS A 68 14.60 8.48 -0.71
CA LYS A 68 15.00 9.89 -0.53
C LYS A 68 16.01 10.38 -1.57
N ASP A 69 16.95 9.53 -1.97
CA ASP A 69 17.94 9.86 -3.01
C ASP A 69 17.52 9.30 -4.37
N LEU A 70 17.02 10.18 -5.23
CA LEU A 70 16.68 9.91 -6.63
C LEU A 70 17.78 10.38 -7.61
N GLY A 71 18.89 10.94 -7.11
CA GLY A 71 19.83 11.74 -7.91
C GLY A 71 20.59 10.99 -8.99
N ASN A 72 20.59 9.66 -8.96
CA ASN A 72 21.28 8.82 -9.94
C ASN A 72 20.41 7.72 -10.56
N PHE A 73 19.11 7.70 -10.28
CA PHE A 73 18.17 6.67 -10.73
C PHE A 73 18.61 5.21 -10.42
N LYS A 74 19.45 5.01 -9.40
CA LYS A 74 19.90 3.68 -8.94
C LYS A 74 19.27 3.32 -7.61
N ALA A 75 19.06 2.02 -7.40
CA ALA A 75 18.71 1.48 -6.09
C ALA A 75 19.73 1.96 -5.04
N ASN A 76 19.24 2.71 -4.05
CA ASN A 76 20.02 3.17 -2.91
C ASN A 76 19.72 2.29 -1.68
N PRO A 77 20.50 2.38 -0.60
CA PRO A 77 20.30 1.55 0.60
C PRO A 77 18.95 1.74 1.30
N GLU A 78 18.28 2.88 1.06
CA GLU A 78 16.98 3.20 1.66
C GLU A 78 15.83 2.51 0.91
N TYR A 79 16.02 2.14 -0.37
CA TYR A 79 15.00 1.48 -1.17
C TYR A 79 14.70 0.07 -0.65
N LYS A 80 13.44 -0.17 -0.29
CA LYS A 80 12.97 -1.45 0.26
C LYS A 80 12.66 -2.53 -0.79
N GLY A 81 12.80 -2.23 -2.08
CA GLY A 81 12.50 -3.18 -3.13
C GLY A 81 11.01 -3.25 -3.47
N VAL A 82 10.66 -4.29 -4.22
CA VAL A 82 9.29 -4.60 -4.61
C VAL A 82 8.41 -4.73 -3.37
N CYS A 83 7.24 -4.12 -3.42
CA CYS A 83 6.41 -3.87 -2.26
C CYS A 83 6.02 -5.12 -1.45
N HIS A 84 5.85 -6.29 -2.09
CA HIS A 84 5.57 -7.56 -1.40
C HIS A 84 6.77 -8.12 -0.64
N VAL A 85 7.98 -7.91 -1.16
CA VAL A 85 9.23 -8.30 -0.49
C VAL A 85 9.48 -7.37 0.70
N ALA A 86 9.33 -6.06 0.48
CA ALA A 86 9.43 -5.04 1.53
C ALA A 86 8.46 -5.32 2.68
N LEU A 87 7.20 -5.66 2.39
CA LEU A 87 6.22 -6.00 3.43
C LEU A 87 6.66 -7.18 4.30
N ALA A 88 7.25 -8.21 3.70
CA ALA A 88 7.75 -9.36 4.44
C ALA A 88 8.98 -8.99 5.28
N GLN A 89 9.96 -8.30 4.68
CA GLN A 89 11.22 -7.92 5.34
C GLN A 89 10.99 -6.94 6.51
N GLU A 90 10.03 -6.04 6.37
CA GLU A 90 9.71 -5.02 7.38
C GLU A 90 8.66 -5.51 8.41
N GLY A 91 8.31 -6.80 8.39
CA GLY A 91 7.50 -7.43 9.43
C GLY A 91 6.00 -7.15 9.36
N HIS A 92 5.46 -6.76 8.20
CA HIS A 92 4.02 -6.53 7.97
C HIS A 92 3.24 -7.78 7.61
N CYS A 93 3.93 -8.84 7.20
CA CYS A 93 3.34 -10.15 6.92
C CYS A 93 3.31 -10.99 8.20
N ARG A 94 2.20 -10.94 8.94
CA ARG A 94 2.05 -11.61 10.24
C ARG A 94 0.94 -12.68 10.19
N PRO A 95 1.18 -13.89 10.72
CA PRO A 95 0.17 -14.95 10.77
C PRO A 95 -1.11 -14.50 11.47
N GLY A 96 -2.27 -14.90 10.95
CA GLY A 96 -3.59 -14.60 11.55
C GLY A 96 -4.10 -13.18 11.34
N GLU A 97 -3.33 -12.29 10.70
CA GLU A 97 -3.78 -10.95 10.35
C GLU A 97 -4.46 -10.88 8.97
N VAL A 98 -5.13 -9.75 8.70
CA VAL A 98 -5.73 -9.42 7.41
C VAL A 98 -4.93 -8.29 6.75
N LEU A 99 -4.44 -8.53 5.53
CA LEU A 99 -3.69 -7.54 4.75
C LEU A 99 -4.39 -7.22 3.43
N LEU A 100 -4.85 -5.97 3.32
CA LEU A 100 -5.52 -5.46 2.13
C LEU A 100 -4.59 -4.57 1.32
N GLY A 101 -4.68 -4.65 0.00
CA GLY A 101 -3.75 -3.98 -0.89
C GLY A 101 -4.31 -3.53 -2.22
N THR A 102 -3.82 -2.42 -2.76
CA THR A 102 -4.17 -1.96 -4.12
C THR A 102 -3.37 -2.65 -5.22
N ASP A 103 -2.85 -3.85 -4.97
CA ASP A 103 -2.05 -4.64 -5.90
C ASP A 103 -2.61 -6.06 -6.01
N SER A 104 -2.58 -6.63 -7.22
CA SER A 104 -3.17 -7.94 -7.50
C SER A 104 -2.39 -9.11 -6.87
N HIS A 105 -1.08 -8.98 -6.67
CA HIS A 105 -0.20 -10.02 -6.13
C HIS A 105 -0.13 -9.99 -4.60
N ARG A 106 -1.04 -9.25 -3.94
CA ARG A 106 -1.16 -9.20 -2.49
C ARG A 106 -1.25 -10.58 -1.82
N CYS A 107 -1.78 -11.57 -2.53
CA CYS A 107 -1.86 -12.96 -2.08
C CYS A 107 -0.50 -13.57 -1.68
N THR A 108 0.63 -12.98 -2.10
CA THR A 108 1.99 -13.38 -1.69
C THR A 108 2.15 -13.45 -0.17
N ALA A 109 1.51 -12.54 0.58
CA ALA A 109 1.52 -12.55 2.04
C ALA A 109 0.86 -13.79 2.67
N GLY A 110 0.05 -14.53 1.90
CA GLY A 110 -0.52 -15.82 2.31
C GLY A 110 0.53 -16.87 2.68
N ALA A 111 1.75 -16.77 2.14
CA ALA A 111 2.88 -17.63 2.53
C ALA A 111 3.24 -17.54 4.03
N PHE A 112 2.83 -16.46 4.71
CA PHE A 112 3.07 -16.22 6.12
C PHE A 112 1.86 -16.57 7.00
N GLY A 113 0.86 -17.30 6.48
CA GLY A 113 -0.37 -17.59 7.23
C GLY A 113 -1.25 -16.35 7.46
N GLN A 114 -1.06 -15.30 6.66
CA GLN A 114 -1.86 -14.07 6.68
C GLN A 114 -2.97 -14.17 5.63
N PHE A 115 -4.21 -13.77 5.97
CA PHE A 115 -5.23 -13.60 4.94
C PHE A 115 -4.95 -12.31 4.17
N ALA A 116 -4.59 -12.40 2.89
CA ALA A 116 -4.19 -11.24 2.10
C ALA A 116 -4.87 -11.22 0.74
N THR A 117 -5.46 -10.09 0.37
CA THR A 117 -6.14 -9.93 -0.93
C THR A 117 -5.94 -8.54 -1.54
N GLY A 118 -5.83 -8.52 -2.86
CA GLY A 118 -5.92 -7.31 -3.64
C GLY A 118 -7.36 -6.75 -3.58
N ILE A 119 -7.48 -5.42 -3.53
CA ILE A 119 -8.72 -4.67 -3.56
C ILE A 119 -8.57 -3.45 -4.48
N GLY A 120 -9.69 -2.91 -4.98
CA GLY A 120 -9.66 -1.71 -5.81
C GLY A 120 -9.40 -0.43 -5.02
N ASN A 121 -9.13 0.68 -5.72
CA ASN A 121 -8.90 1.99 -5.09
C ASN A 121 -10.12 2.49 -4.30
N THR A 122 -11.34 2.19 -4.75
CA THR A 122 -12.56 2.53 -4.01
C THR A 122 -12.57 1.88 -2.64
N ASP A 123 -12.43 0.57 -2.61
CA ASP A 123 -12.38 -0.23 -1.39
C ASP A 123 -11.25 0.22 -0.47
N ALA A 124 -10.06 0.47 -1.04
CA ALA A 124 -8.91 0.94 -0.27
C ALA A 124 -9.17 2.32 0.36
N GLY A 125 -9.86 3.22 -0.34
CA GLY A 125 -10.25 4.53 0.18
C GLY A 125 -11.20 4.40 1.38
N PHE A 126 -12.18 3.50 1.29
CA PHE A 126 -13.07 3.17 2.42
C PHE A 126 -12.32 2.52 3.58
N VAL A 127 -11.38 1.61 3.33
CA VAL A 127 -10.54 1.01 4.38
C VAL A 127 -9.68 2.08 5.07
N MET A 128 -9.14 3.06 4.33
CA MET A 128 -8.37 4.16 4.94
C MET A 128 -9.20 5.01 5.89
N GLY A 129 -10.49 5.25 5.60
CA GLY A 129 -11.36 6.05 6.46
C GLY A 129 -12.05 5.27 7.58
N ALA A 130 -12.47 4.04 7.32
CA ALA A 130 -13.28 3.25 8.25
C ALA A 130 -12.51 2.12 8.98
N GLY A 131 -11.33 1.75 8.49
CA GLY A 131 -10.55 0.62 9.02
C GLY A 131 -11.17 -0.76 8.77
N LYS A 132 -12.22 -0.82 7.96
CA LYS A 132 -13.05 -2.00 7.76
C LYS A 132 -13.53 -2.09 6.32
N ILE A 133 -13.84 -3.31 5.89
CA ILE A 133 -14.44 -3.63 4.59
C ILE A 133 -15.32 -4.87 4.74
N LEU A 134 -16.31 -5.01 3.86
CA LEU A 134 -17.08 -6.24 3.73
C LEU A 134 -16.41 -7.17 2.71
N LEU A 135 -16.09 -8.38 3.15
CA LEU A 135 -15.54 -9.42 2.28
C LEU A 135 -16.45 -10.64 2.31
N LYS A 136 -16.65 -11.25 1.14
CA LYS A 136 -17.29 -12.55 1.04
C LYS A 136 -16.26 -13.63 1.37
N VAL A 137 -16.60 -14.52 2.29
CA VAL A 137 -15.77 -15.69 2.60
C VAL A 137 -15.65 -16.57 1.35
N SER A 138 -14.41 -16.82 0.92
CA SER A 138 -14.10 -17.64 -0.26
C SER A 138 -14.04 -19.13 0.10
N LYS A 139 -14.17 -19.99 -0.92
CA LYS A 139 -13.94 -21.43 -0.76
C LYS A 139 -12.43 -21.68 -0.71
N CYS A 140 -11.99 -22.57 0.19
CA CYS A 140 -10.63 -23.09 0.20
C CYS A 140 -10.56 -24.34 -0.67
N VAL A 141 -9.54 -24.42 -1.53
CA VAL A 141 -9.20 -25.62 -2.29
C VAL A 141 -7.89 -26.13 -1.72
N GLN A 142 -7.92 -27.30 -1.08
CA GLN A 142 -6.73 -27.97 -0.58
C GLN A 142 -6.32 -29.04 -1.60
N GLY A 143 -5.08 -28.95 -2.08
CA GLY A 143 -4.52 -30.01 -2.93
C GLY A 143 -4.39 -31.31 -2.11
N ALA A 144 -4.69 -32.45 -2.72
CA ALA A 144 -4.31 -33.73 -2.16
C ALA A 144 -2.78 -33.81 -2.17
N ALA A 145 -2.18 -33.99 -0.99
CA ALA A 145 -0.74 -34.22 -0.83
C ALA A 145 -0.40 -35.68 -1.15
#